data_AF-A0A9X1Z8L7-F1
#
_entry.id   AF-A0A9X1Z8L7-F1
#
_cell.length_a   1.000
_cell.length_b   1.000
_cell.length_c   1.000
_cell.angle_alpha   90.00
_cell.angle_beta   90.00
_cell.angle_gamma   90.00
#
_symmetry.space_group_name_H-M   'P 1'
#
loop_
_entity.id
_entity.type
_entity.pdbx_description
1 polymer ?
#
loop_
_entity_poly.entity_id
_entity_poly.type
_entity_poly.pdbx_seq_one_letter_code
_entity_poly.pdbx_strand_id
1 'polypeptide(L)' 'IGDRENAKKMALFRRIVLNLLEQHPLKASKPTKIRKAAWNGDFRSEIFFG' A
#
# COMPACT_ATOMS: atom_id res chain seq x y z
N ILE A 1 16.16 -21.93 4.43
CA ILE A 1 15.18 -21.28 5.34
C ILE A 1 15.24 -19.79 5.02
N GLY A 2 14.15 -19.24 4.49
CA GLY A 2 14.11 -17.88 3.97
C GLY A 2 14.38 -16.83 5.06
N ASP A 3 14.99 -15.73 4.64
CA ASP A 3 15.45 -14.64 5.50
C ASP A 3 14.29 -14.04 6.32
N ARG A 4 14.18 -14.50 7.56
CA ARG A 4 13.11 -14.12 8.51
C ARG A 4 13.13 -12.63 8.83
N GLU A 5 14.30 -11.99 8.72
CA GLU A 5 14.44 -10.56 8.95
C GLU A 5 13.84 -9.77 7.77
N ASN A 6 14.13 -10.19 6.54
CA ASN A 6 13.51 -9.59 5.35
C ASN A 6 11.99 -9.77 5.35
N ALA A 7 11.49 -10.93 5.78
CA ALA A 7 10.06 -11.15 5.93
C ALA A 7 9.40 -10.18 6.93
N LYS A 8 10.06 -9.90 8.06
CA LYS A 8 9.59 -8.90 9.05
C LYS A 8 9.58 -7.48 8.46
N LYS A 9 10.64 -7.10 7.75
CA LYS A 9 10.73 -5.78 7.06
C LYS A 9 9.59 -5.62 6.06
N MET A 10 9.31 -6.65 5.26
CA MET A 10 8.21 -6.62 4.29
C MET A 10 6.82 -6.58 4.95
N ALA A 11 6.63 -7.27 6.08
CA ALA A 11 5.39 -7.19 6.84
C ALA A 11 5.12 -5.78 7.39
N LEU A 12 6.17 -5.12 7.91
CA LEU A 12 6.08 -3.74 8.37
C LEU A 12 5.78 -2.78 7.21
N PHE A 13 6.51 -2.91 6.10
CA PHE A 13 6.28 -2.12 4.90
C PHE A 13 4.84 -2.26 4.40
N ARG A 14 4.33 -3.49 4.28
CA ARG A 14 2.94 -3.76 3.89
C ARG A 14 1.95 -3.06 4.82
N ARG A 15 2.20 -3.05 6.12
CA ARG A 15 1.32 -2.39 7.10
C ARG A 15 1.30 -0.87 6.91
N ILE A 16 2.46 -0.26 6.66
CA ILE A 16 2.56 1.18 6.37
C ILE A 16 1.75 1.52 5.11
N VAL A 17 1.93 0.77 4.02
CA VAL A 17 1.20 1.01 2.75
C VAL A 17 -0.32 0.87 2.94
N LEU A 18 -0.78 -0.12 3.71
CA LEU A 18 -2.21 -0.32 3.96
C LEU A 18 -2.82 0.84 4.78
N ASN A 19 -2.08 1.41 5.73
CA ASN A 19 -2.52 2.58 6.49
C ASN A 19 -2.63 3.82 5.60
N LEU A 20 -1.66 4.06 4.72
CA LEU A 20 -1.71 5.17 3.74
C LEU A 20 -2.90 5.03 2.80
N LEU A 21 -3.16 3.81 2.31
CA LEU A 21 -4.34 3.50 1.50
C LEU A 21 -5.67 3.78 2.23
N GLU A 22 -5.74 3.52 3.53
CA GLU A 22 -6.92 3.84 4.35
C GLU A 22 -7.14 5.34 4.46
N GLN A 23 -6.07 6.11 4.68
CA GLN A 23 -6.12 7.57 4.81
C GLN A 23 -6.46 8.29 3.50
N HIS A 24 -6.28 7.64 2.36
CA HIS A 24 -6.57 8.23 1.05
C HIS A 24 -8.04 8.69 0.91
N PRO A 25 -8.31 9.93 0.44
CA PRO A 25 -9.65 10.56 0.44
C PRO A 25 -10.68 9.88 -0.47
N LEU A 26 -10.21 9.10 -1.46
CA LEU A 26 -11.07 8.30 -2.33
C LEU A 26 -12.01 7.39 -1.53
N LYS A 27 -13.32 7.62 -1.61
CA LYS A 27 -14.37 6.78 -1.02
C LYS A 27 -14.55 5.50 -1.85
N ALA A 28 -13.61 4.57 -1.71
CA ALA A 28 -13.63 3.27 -2.35
C ALA A 28 -13.24 2.17 -1.35
N SER A 29 -13.68 0.94 -1.62
CA SER A 29 -13.28 -0.21 -0.80
C SER A 29 -11.75 -0.42 -0.83
N LYS A 30 -11.19 -1.00 0.24
CA LYS A 30 -9.75 -1.33 0.29
C LYS A 30 -9.28 -2.16 -0.93
N PRO A 31 -9.97 -3.25 -1.33
CA PRO A 31 -9.58 -4.02 -2.52
C PRO A 31 -9.56 -3.16 -3.79
N THR A 32 -10.53 -2.25 -3.95
CA THR A 32 -10.58 -1.33 -5.09
C THR A 32 -9.38 -0.39 -5.11
N LYS A 33 -9.01 0.19 -3.96
CA LYS A 33 -7.83 1.08 -3.86
C LYS A 33 -6.53 0.33 -4.17
N ILE A 34 -6.37 -0.89 -3.64
CA ILE A 34 -5.20 -1.75 -3.92
C ILE A 34 -5.12 -2.06 -5.42
N ARG A 35 -6.22 -2.47 -6.04
CA ARG A 35 -6.27 -2.73 -7.48
C ARG A 35 -5.93 -1.47 -8.28
N LYS A 36 -6.46 -0.31 -7.90
CA LYS A 36 -6.15 0.95 -8.57
C LYS A 36 -4.66 1.30 -8.47
N ALA A 37 -4.05 1.16 -7.31
CA ALA A 37 -2.61 1.42 -7.10
C ALA A 37 -1.71 0.43 -7.85
N ALA A 38 -2.20 -0.78 -8.17
CA ALA A 38 -1.46 -1.75 -8.97
C ALA A 38 -1.34 -1.36 -10.45
N TRP A 39 -2.33 -0.65 -11.01
CA TRP A 39 -2.41 -0.33 -12.44
C TRP A 39 -2.31 1.17 -12.77
N ASN A 40 -2.39 2.05 -11.77
CA ASN A 40 -2.30 3.49 -11.94
C ASN A 40 -1.11 4.05 -11.14
N GLY A 41 -0.07 4.47 -11.88
CA GLY A 41 1.16 5.03 -11.31
C GLY A 41 0.95 6.33 -10.56
N ASP A 42 0.12 7.23 -11.10
CA ASP A 42 -0.17 8.55 -10.51
C ASP A 42 -0.93 8.40 -9.18
N PHE A 43 -1.91 7.50 -9.16
CA PHE A 43 -2.64 7.16 -7.95
C PHE A 43 -1.73 6.51 -6.89
N ARG A 44 -0.75 5.72 -7.33
CA ARG A 44 0.25 5.16 -6.42
C ARG A 44 1.16 6.26 -5.86
N SER A 45 1.60 7.22 -6.67
CA SER A 45 2.38 8.36 -6.16
C SER A 45 1.59 9.25 -5.21
N GLU A 46 0.30 9.51 -5.48
CA GLU A 46 -0.59 10.25 -4.59
C GLU A 46 -0.69 9.58 -3.21
N ILE A 47 -0.80 8.24 -3.16
CA ILE A 47 -0.80 7.49 -1.89
C ILE A 47 0.50 7.64 -1.10
N PHE A 48 1.66 7.69 -1.78
CA PHE A 48 2.96 7.73 -1.10
C PHE A 48 3.42 9.15 -0.75
N PHE A 49 3.03 10.16 -1.51
CA PHE A 49 3.61 11.49 -1.45
C PHE A 49 2.60 12.62 -1.18
N GLY A 50 1.30 12.34 -1.20
CA GLY A 50 0.24 13.35 -1.05
C GLY A 50 -0.05 14.05 -2.37
#